data_AF-A0A7X1C702-F1
#
_entry.id   AF-A0A7X1C702-F1
#
_cell.length_a   1.000
_cell.length_b   1.000
_cell.length_c   1.000
_cell.angle_alpha   90.00
_cell.angle_beta   90.00
_cell.angle_gamma   90.00
#
_symmetry.space_group_name_H-M   'P 1'
#
loop_
_entity.id
_entity.type
_entity.pdbx_description
1 polymer ?
#
loop_
_entity_poly.entity_id
_entity_poly.type
_entity_poly.pdbx_seq_one_letter_code
_entity_poly.pdbx_strand_id
1 'polypeptide(L)'
;MFNRGLWYREWRNMRWMLLGVAILFFLGITLGLVSDADRWQSQKDYYESSDFIAQQNEDPEFKTSEEEMKTSLTVAYLAVPMYTTFMDEEYQEYIPFMFFFQLDLFFTLIKISVFVLGVLAIIFERYTRGNRITVSLPYKRTHIVGVKLLLGIATITLSYIISMAIGLTYFLNHVPSEYIQFDMTKFWMDIVGGLFSFILIFLVAILIGLLIGSPIAALVIAFGVTALPNVLNPMLVNVYNYLWPSAGEAGMGNLLRFEDYLNVFSLFSFESASFGPVIFSFILSVFMVIIILILYKKQHIERSGYLFAFPWVKWPFLILFSIVIGVAMANLATTNTELSFVSYICWGIGSMIAVFILMLYLLRKMRGLFQGAKMN
;
A
#
# COMPACT_ATOMS: atom_id res chain seq x y z
N MET A 1 17.58 27.16 0.89
CA MET A 1 16.67 26.09 0.41
C MET A 1 15.65 26.55 -0.64
N PHE A 2 15.24 27.83 -0.67
CA PHE A 2 14.32 28.35 -1.70
C PHE A 2 15.07 28.99 -2.88
N ASN A 3 15.65 28.18 -3.78
CA ASN A 3 16.12 28.69 -5.07
C ASN A 3 15.00 28.54 -6.11
N ARG A 4 14.36 29.65 -6.50
CA ARG A 4 13.19 29.66 -7.40
C ARG A 4 13.46 28.93 -8.72
N GLY A 5 14.66 29.02 -9.27
CA GLY A 5 15.04 28.36 -10.52
C GLY A 5 15.06 26.83 -10.42
N LEU A 6 15.58 26.30 -9.31
CA LEU A 6 15.58 24.84 -9.06
C LEU A 6 14.16 24.31 -8.91
N TRP A 7 13.34 24.98 -8.09
CA TRP A 7 11.94 24.60 -7.86
C TRP A 7 11.12 24.63 -9.15
N TYR A 8 11.25 25.69 -9.94
CA TYR A 8 10.54 25.82 -11.21
C TYR A 8 10.93 24.73 -12.21
N ARG A 9 12.22 24.39 -12.30
CA ARG A 9 12.69 23.30 -13.17
C ARG A 9 12.08 21.96 -12.78
N GLU A 10 12.22 21.57 -11.51
CA GLU A 10 11.71 20.28 -11.02
C GLU A 10 10.20 20.19 -11.15
N TRP A 11 9.48 21.26 -10.82
CA TRP A 11 8.04 21.33 -11.05
C TRP A 11 7.70 21.18 -12.53
N ARG A 12 8.38 21.90 -13.44
CA ARG A 12 8.11 21.80 -14.88
C ARG A 12 8.32 20.39 -15.43
N ASN A 13 9.31 19.66 -14.90
CA ASN A 13 9.58 18.29 -15.27
C ASN A 13 8.50 17.32 -14.78
N MET A 14 7.94 17.55 -13.58
CA MET A 14 7.01 16.61 -12.93
C MET A 14 5.53 17.00 -13.06
N ARG A 15 5.20 18.23 -13.46
CA ARG A 15 3.85 18.83 -13.34
C ARG A 15 2.69 17.97 -13.83
N TRP A 16 2.85 17.26 -14.95
CA TRP A 16 1.79 16.42 -15.52
C TRP A 16 1.59 15.13 -14.72
N MET A 17 2.67 14.57 -14.17
CA MET A 17 2.58 13.43 -13.25
C MET A 17 1.94 13.86 -11.94
N LEU A 18 2.32 15.03 -11.41
CA LEU A 18 1.72 15.58 -10.18
C LEU A 18 0.22 15.83 -10.37
N LEU A 19 -0.17 16.44 -11.48
CA LEU A 19 -1.58 16.68 -11.81
C LEU A 19 -2.36 15.36 -11.98
N GLY A 20 -1.79 14.38 -12.69
CA GLY A 20 -2.43 13.07 -12.86
C GLY A 20 -2.68 12.36 -11.53
N VAL A 21 -1.69 12.38 -10.62
CA VAL A 21 -1.85 11.85 -9.26
C VAL A 21 -2.96 12.59 -8.51
N ALA A 22 -2.99 13.93 -8.55
CA ALA A 22 -4.02 14.71 -7.88
C ALA A 22 -5.44 14.39 -8.39
N ILE A 23 -5.60 14.25 -9.71
CA ILE A 23 -6.89 13.84 -10.32
C ILE A 23 -7.29 12.45 -9.85
N LEU A 24 -6.36 11.48 -9.83
CA LEU A 24 -6.66 10.13 -9.38
C LEU A 24 -7.05 10.09 -7.90
N PHE A 25 -6.42 10.91 -7.04
CA PHE A 25 -6.86 11.05 -5.64
C PHE A 25 -8.30 11.52 -5.54
N PHE A 26 -8.67 12.53 -6.34
CA PHE A 26 -10.04 13.01 -6.38
C PHE A 26 -11.01 11.92 -6.86
N LEU A 27 -10.69 11.23 -7.96
CA LEU A 27 -11.53 10.16 -8.50
C LEU A 27 -11.66 8.98 -7.53
N GLY A 28 -10.56 8.48 -6.97
CA GLY A 28 -10.59 7.27 -6.15
C GLY A 28 -11.04 7.48 -4.70
N ILE A 29 -10.93 8.69 -4.15
CA ILE A 29 -11.39 8.98 -2.79
C ILE A 29 -12.70 9.75 -2.81
N THR A 30 -12.74 10.91 -3.49
CA THR A 30 -13.93 11.77 -3.44
C THR A 30 -15.11 11.11 -4.13
N LEU A 31 -14.95 10.64 -5.38
CA LEU A 31 -16.06 9.96 -6.06
C LEU A 31 -16.39 8.60 -5.43
N GLY A 32 -15.38 7.91 -4.89
CA GLY A 32 -15.62 6.68 -4.14
C GLY A 32 -16.50 6.91 -2.90
N LEU A 33 -16.25 7.97 -2.13
CA LEU A 33 -17.09 8.33 -0.98
C LEU A 33 -18.48 8.85 -1.39
N VAL A 34 -18.59 9.51 -2.55
CA VAL A 34 -19.91 9.84 -3.14
C VAL A 34 -20.68 8.55 -3.46
N SER A 35 -20.04 7.59 -4.11
CA SER A 35 -20.65 6.28 -4.40
C SER A 35 -21.01 5.51 -3.13
N ASP A 36 -20.23 5.65 -2.06
CA ASP A 36 -20.55 5.04 -0.76
C ASP A 36 -21.79 5.71 -0.13
N ALA A 37 -21.98 7.02 -0.30
CA ALA A 37 -23.20 7.69 0.16
C ALA A 37 -24.43 7.19 -0.61
N ASP A 38 -24.31 7.04 -1.93
CA ASP A 38 -25.38 6.49 -2.77
C ASP A 38 -25.69 5.03 -2.39
N ARG A 39 -24.68 4.22 -2.07
CA ARG A 39 -24.90 2.84 -1.59
C ARG A 39 -25.62 2.84 -0.24
N TRP A 40 -25.20 3.70 0.69
CA TRP A 40 -25.85 3.80 1.99
C TRP A 40 -27.34 4.14 1.82
N GLN A 41 -27.66 5.13 0.98
CA GLN A 41 -29.04 5.50 0.69
C GLN A 41 -29.81 4.35 0.04
N SER A 42 -29.22 3.67 -0.95
CA SER A 42 -29.84 2.51 -1.59
C SER A 42 -30.13 1.36 -0.61
N GLN A 43 -29.29 1.16 0.40
CA GLN A 43 -29.51 0.14 1.42
C GLN A 43 -30.65 0.53 2.36
N LYS A 44 -30.74 1.82 2.72
CA LYS A 44 -31.88 2.34 3.48
C LYS A 44 -33.19 2.21 2.71
N ASP A 45 -33.21 2.65 1.44
CA ASP A 45 -34.38 2.57 0.57
C ASP A 45 -34.84 1.12 0.38
N TYR A 46 -33.92 0.16 0.36
CA TYR A 46 -34.24 -1.27 0.31
C TYR A 46 -35.02 -1.72 1.55
N TYR A 47 -34.57 -1.36 2.76
CA TYR A 47 -35.29 -1.71 3.99
C TYR A 47 -36.65 -1.03 4.12
N GLU A 48 -36.84 0.13 3.50
CA GLU A 48 -38.11 0.85 3.46
C GLU A 48 -39.03 0.40 2.29
N SER A 49 -38.55 -0.50 1.42
CA SER A 49 -39.28 -0.92 0.23
C SER A 49 -40.47 -1.85 0.54
N SER A 50 -41.51 -1.76 -0.27
CA SER A 50 -42.67 -2.66 -0.18
C SER A 50 -42.31 -4.13 -0.36
N ASP A 51 -41.29 -4.40 -1.20
CA ASP A 51 -40.84 -5.75 -1.51
C ASP A 51 -40.14 -6.38 -0.31
N PHE A 52 -39.29 -5.62 0.38
CA PHE A 52 -38.68 -6.06 1.63
C PHE A 52 -39.74 -6.29 2.71
N ILE A 53 -40.67 -5.36 2.90
CA ILE A 53 -41.77 -5.51 3.88
C ILE A 53 -42.63 -6.75 3.54
N ALA A 54 -42.90 -7.03 2.28
CA ALA A 54 -43.60 -8.23 1.86
C ALA A 54 -42.82 -9.50 2.22
N GLN A 55 -41.51 -9.55 1.92
CA GLN A 55 -40.63 -10.67 2.28
C GLN A 55 -40.61 -10.92 3.80
N GLN A 56 -40.52 -9.87 4.61
CA GLN A 56 -40.53 -9.95 6.07
C GLN A 56 -41.85 -10.49 6.66
N ASN A 57 -42.96 -10.37 5.91
CA ASN A 57 -44.27 -10.85 6.33
C ASN A 57 -44.58 -12.28 5.84
N GLU A 58 -43.98 -12.72 4.73
CA GLU A 58 -44.24 -14.03 4.13
C GLU A 58 -43.46 -15.17 4.78
N ASP A 59 -42.23 -14.91 5.25
CA ASP A 59 -41.37 -15.95 5.82
C ASP A 59 -40.81 -15.59 7.21
N PRO A 60 -41.32 -16.22 8.28
CA PRO A 60 -40.82 -16.00 9.64
C PRO A 60 -39.35 -16.38 9.85
N GLU A 61 -38.77 -17.21 8.98
CA GLU A 61 -37.38 -17.68 9.08
C GLU A 61 -36.36 -16.63 8.58
N PHE A 62 -36.78 -15.71 7.70
CA PHE A 62 -35.93 -14.63 7.16
C PHE A 62 -36.22 -13.25 7.78
N LYS A 63 -36.85 -13.24 8.96
CA LYS A 63 -37.21 -11.98 9.62
C LYS A 63 -35.97 -11.27 10.15
N THR A 64 -35.59 -10.17 9.50
CA THR A 64 -34.50 -9.29 9.90
C THR A 64 -34.97 -8.42 11.07
N SER A 65 -34.18 -8.37 12.14
CA SER A 65 -34.55 -7.57 13.31
C SER A 65 -34.37 -6.07 13.04
N GLU A 66 -35.11 -5.21 13.77
CA GLU A 66 -34.90 -3.75 13.68
C GLU A 66 -33.48 -3.34 14.11
N GLU A 67 -32.90 -4.09 15.05
CA GLU A 67 -31.53 -3.90 15.51
C GLU A 67 -30.52 -4.24 14.41
N GLU A 68 -30.70 -5.37 13.73
CA GLU A 68 -29.87 -5.78 12.59
C GLU A 68 -29.92 -4.74 11.44
N MET A 69 -31.13 -4.29 11.08
CA MET A 69 -31.30 -3.26 10.05
C MET A 69 -30.58 -1.97 10.44
N LYS A 70 -30.78 -1.51 11.69
CA LYS A 70 -30.15 -0.29 12.20
C LYS A 70 -28.63 -0.42 12.20
N THR A 71 -28.09 -1.52 12.71
CA THR A 71 -26.64 -1.76 12.77
C THR A 71 -26.03 -1.81 11.37
N SER A 72 -26.68 -2.47 10.41
CA SER A 72 -26.19 -2.53 9.02
C SER A 72 -26.14 -1.17 8.30
N LEU A 73 -26.92 -0.19 8.78
CA LEU A 73 -26.88 1.21 8.33
C LEU A 73 -25.93 2.07 9.19
N THR A 74 -25.52 1.62 10.37
CA THR A 74 -24.61 2.36 11.24
C THR A 74 -23.22 2.44 10.60
N VAL A 75 -22.67 3.65 10.55
CA VAL A 75 -21.33 3.96 10.07
C VAL A 75 -20.41 4.07 11.28
N ALA A 76 -19.76 2.95 11.61
CA ALA A 76 -18.84 2.86 12.76
C ALA A 76 -17.36 3.00 12.37
N TYR A 77 -16.97 2.50 11.19
CA TYR A 77 -15.57 2.43 10.78
C TYR A 77 -15.38 2.93 9.35
N LEU A 78 -14.26 3.63 9.09
CA LEU A 78 -13.87 3.99 7.72
C LEU A 78 -13.34 2.77 6.94
N ALA A 79 -12.64 1.87 7.65
CA ALA A 79 -12.27 0.55 7.17
C ALA A 79 -12.62 -0.48 8.25
N VAL A 80 -13.56 -1.38 7.94
CA VAL A 80 -14.01 -2.42 8.88
C VAL A 80 -12.84 -3.37 9.17
N PRO A 81 -12.49 -3.60 10.46
CA PRO A 81 -11.49 -4.61 10.81
C PRO A 81 -11.88 -5.99 10.27
N MET A 82 -10.92 -6.74 9.72
CA MET A 82 -11.20 -8.08 9.21
C MET A 82 -11.40 -9.12 10.32
N TYR A 83 -10.85 -8.87 11.51
CA TYR A 83 -10.89 -9.77 12.66
C TYR A 83 -11.88 -9.26 13.70
N THR A 84 -12.76 -10.15 14.19
CA THR A 84 -13.81 -9.81 15.17
C THR A 84 -13.22 -9.37 16.50
N THR A 85 -11.99 -9.81 16.80
CA THR A 85 -11.20 -9.42 17.98
C THR A 85 -10.98 -7.90 18.10
N PHE A 86 -11.10 -7.16 17.00
CA PHE A 86 -10.94 -5.69 16.98
C PHE A 86 -12.25 -4.93 16.74
N MET A 87 -13.36 -5.64 16.54
CA MET A 87 -14.68 -5.02 16.46
C MET A 87 -15.28 -4.90 17.86
N ASP A 88 -15.98 -3.80 18.11
CA ASP A 88 -16.73 -3.64 19.36
C ASP A 88 -17.79 -4.75 19.46
N GLU A 89 -18.08 -5.18 20.70
CA GLU A 89 -18.97 -6.32 20.96
C GLU A 89 -20.34 -6.16 20.29
N GLU A 90 -20.85 -4.92 20.20
CA GLU A 90 -22.12 -4.59 19.53
C GLU A 90 -22.14 -4.85 18.02
N TYR A 91 -20.96 -4.90 17.38
CA TYR A 91 -20.80 -5.09 15.93
C TYR A 91 -20.32 -6.49 15.55
N GLN A 92 -20.10 -7.38 16.52
CA GLN A 92 -19.64 -8.74 16.25
C GLN A 92 -20.75 -9.64 15.69
N GLU A 93 -22.00 -9.40 16.09
CA GLU A 93 -23.16 -10.14 15.60
C GLU A 93 -23.67 -9.57 14.27
N TYR A 94 -23.75 -8.24 14.15
CA TYR A 94 -24.21 -7.55 12.95
C TYR A 94 -23.17 -6.55 12.48
N ILE A 95 -22.71 -6.71 11.24
CA ILE A 95 -21.62 -5.90 10.68
C ILE A 95 -22.16 -4.52 10.29
N PRO A 96 -21.50 -3.42 10.73
CA PRO A 96 -21.87 -2.07 10.35
C PRO A 96 -21.63 -1.78 8.86
N PHE A 97 -22.13 -0.65 8.39
CA PHE A 97 -21.92 -0.21 7.02
C PHE A 97 -20.43 -0.15 6.66
N MET A 98 -20.05 -0.89 5.62
CA MET A 98 -18.69 -0.92 5.09
C MET A 98 -18.54 0.12 3.99
N PHE A 99 -17.46 0.90 4.00
CA PHE A 99 -17.06 1.73 2.86
C PHE A 99 -16.38 0.88 1.78
N PHE A 100 -16.72 1.09 0.50
CA PHE A 100 -16.14 0.33 -0.62
C PHE A 100 -15.27 1.20 -1.52
N PHE A 101 -15.12 2.50 -1.27
CA PHE A 101 -14.20 3.34 -2.07
C PHE A 101 -12.79 2.72 -2.17
N GLN A 102 -12.36 2.00 -1.14
CA GLN A 102 -11.06 1.32 -1.07
C GLN A 102 -10.92 0.13 -2.04
N LEU A 103 -12.05 -0.43 -2.48
CA LEU A 103 -12.13 -1.54 -3.42
C LEU A 103 -12.33 -1.08 -4.86
N ASP A 104 -12.62 0.21 -5.08
CA ASP A 104 -12.83 0.77 -6.42
C ASP A 104 -11.53 0.70 -7.26
N LEU A 105 -11.71 0.50 -8.57
CA LEU A 105 -10.66 0.55 -9.58
C LEU A 105 -9.87 1.86 -9.46
N PHE A 106 -10.56 3.00 -9.30
CA PHE A 106 -9.88 4.30 -9.19
C PHE A 106 -8.98 4.36 -7.96
N PHE A 107 -9.38 3.77 -6.83
CA PHE A 107 -8.54 3.72 -5.63
C PHE A 107 -7.27 2.89 -5.86
N THR A 108 -7.40 1.76 -6.57
CA THR A 108 -6.24 0.96 -7.01
C THR A 108 -5.32 1.75 -7.94
N LEU A 109 -5.89 2.54 -8.86
CA LEU A 109 -5.11 3.42 -9.73
C LEU A 109 -4.35 4.52 -8.96
N ILE A 110 -4.87 5.01 -7.82
CA ILE A 110 -4.10 5.92 -6.94
C ILE A 110 -2.82 5.23 -6.48
N LYS A 111 -2.92 4.02 -5.90
CA LYS A 111 -1.76 3.24 -5.41
C LYS A 111 -0.68 3.12 -6.50
N ILE A 112 -1.10 2.71 -7.70
CA ILE A 112 -0.22 2.53 -8.86
C ILE A 112 0.40 3.87 -9.28
N SER A 113 -0.39 4.94 -9.34
CA SER A 113 0.09 6.26 -9.77
C SER A 113 1.11 6.88 -8.82
N VAL A 114 0.90 6.74 -7.51
CA VAL A 114 1.84 7.19 -6.46
C VAL A 114 3.16 6.43 -6.57
N PHE A 115 3.08 5.13 -6.81
CA PHE A 115 4.26 4.31 -7.07
C PHE A 115 5.00 4.76 -8.34
N VAL A 116 4.28 4.91 -9.46
CA VAL A 116 4.83 5.35 -10.75
C VAL A 116 5.47 6.74 -10.63
N LEU A 117 4.85 7.66 -9.88
CA LEU A 117 5.40 8.99 -9.61
C LEU A 117 6.79 8.88 -8.94
N GLY A 118 6.93 8.02 -7.93
CA GLY A 118 8.20 7.83 -7.24
C GLY A 118 9.29 7.23 -8.13
N VAL A 119 8.95 6.20 -8.92
CA VAL A 119 9.91 5.59 -9.86
C VAL A 119 10.34 6.58 -10.95
N LEU A 120 9.38 7.25 -11.59
CA LEU A 120 9.67 8.18 -12.69
C LEU A 120 10.41 9.43 -12.23
N ALA A 121 10.20 9.90 -10.99
CA ALA A 121 10.96 11.01 -10.41
C ALA A 121 12.49 10.80 -10.46
N ILE A 122 12.94 9.53 -10.48
CA ILE A 122 14.37 9.16 -10.54
C ILE A 122 14.75 8.54 -11.88
N ILE A 123 14.01 7.53 -12.35
CA ILE A 123 14.39 6.73 -13.53
C ILE A 123 14.27 7.56 -14.82
N PHE A 124 13.28 8.45 -14.92
CA PHE A 124 13.05 9.21 -16.15
C PHE A 124 14.25 10.09 -16.51
N GLU A 125 14.91 10.72 -15.53
CA GLU A 125 16.13 11.51 -15.76
C GLU A 125 17.34 10.65 -16.13
N ARG A 126 17.38 9.40 -15.66
CA ARG A 126 18.42 8.45 -16.03
C ARG A 126 18.24 7.98 -17.48
N TYR A 127 17.00 7.68 -17.88
CA TYR A 127 16.68 7.20 -19.22
C TYR A 127 16.87 8.28 -20.29
N THR A 128 16.41 9.50 -20.02
CA THR A 128 16.55 10.65 -20.93
C THR A 128 17.96 11.26 -20.98
N ARG A 129 18.94 10.69 -20.25
CA ARG A 129 20.27 11.28 -19.98
C ARG A 129 20.22 12.67 -19.33
N GLY A 130 19.03 13.13 -18.89
CA GLY A 130 18.81 14.38 -18.18
C GLY A 130 19.68 14.50 -16.93
N ASN A 131 20.05 13.39 -16.29
CA ASN A 131 21.00 13.36 -15.17
C ASN A 131 22.33 14.07 -15.45
N ARG A 132 22.85 14.05 -16.68
CA ARG A 132 24.09 14.77 -17.03
C ARG A 132 23.89 16.28 -16.97
N ILE A 133 22.75 16.76 -17.45
CA ILE A 133 22.34 18.16 -17.37
C ILE A 133 22.05 18.54 -15.93
N THR A 134 21.28 17.72 -15.21
CA THR A 134 20.91 17.90 -13.81
C THR A 134 22.14 18.03 -12.89
N VAL A 135 23.21 17.27 -13.17
CA VAL A 135 24.47 17.34 -12.41
C VAL A 135 25.33 18.54 -12.80
N SER A 136 25.27 18.99 -14.05
CA SER A 136 26.01 20.18 -14.50
C SER A 136 25.49 21.49 -13.89
N LEU A 137 24.32 21.44 -13.27
CA LEU A 137 23.70 22.60 -12.63
C LEU A 137 24.45 22.96 -11.33
N PRO A 138 24.50 24.25 -10.96
CA PRO A 138 25.24 24.75 -9.79
C PRO A 138 24.49 24.45 -8.46
N TYR A 139 23.85 23.29 -8.35
CA TYR A 139 23.08 22.88 -7.19
C TYR A 139 23.62 21.59 -6.58
N LYS A 140 23.63 21.52 -5.25
CA LYS A 140 23.98 20.29 -4.54
C LYS A 140 22.96 19.20 -4.88
N ARG A 141 23.43 17.98 -5.16
CA ARG A 141 22.57 16.82 -5.49
C ARG A 141 21.49 16.55 -4.45
N THR A 142 21.81 16.75 -3.17
CA THR A 142 20.84 16.61 -2.06
C THR A 142 19.70 17.62 -2.13
N HIS A 143 19.94 18.82 -2.67
CA HIS A 143 18.90 19.83 -2.84
C HIS A 143 17.99 19.47 -4.01
N ILE A 144 18.55 18.94 -5.09
CA ILE A 144 17.77 18.49 -6.26
C ILE A 144 16.78 17.39 -5.85
N VAL A 145 17.28 16.31 -5.23
CA VAL A 145 16.39 15.24 -4.77
C VAL A 145 15.46 15.70 -3.64
N GLY A 146 15.92 16.61 -2.77
CA GLY A 146 15.07 17.19 -1.72
C GLY A 146 13.85 17.92 -2.28
N VAL A 147 14.02 18.71 -3.34
CA VAL A 147 12.89 19.38 -4.01
C VAL A 147 11.94 18.35 -4.64
N LYS A 148 12.45 17.30 -5.29
CA LYS A 148 11.61 16.23 -5.84
C LYS A 148 10.78 15.52 -4.78
N LEU A 149 11.42 15.16 -3.66
CA LEU A 149 10.76 14.55 -2.52
C LEU A 149 9.66 15.46 -1.98
N LEU A 150 9.96 16.74 -1.77
CA LEU A 150 8.98 17.71 -1.29
C LEU A 150 7.81 17.88 -2.28
N LEU A 151 8.06 17.97 -3.58
CA LEU A 151 6.99 18.08 -4.58
C LEU A 151 6.09 16.83 -4.58
N GLY A 152 6.67 15.64 -4.53
CA GLY A 152 5.89 14.39 -4.49
C GLY A 152 5.10 14.24 -3.19
N ILE A 153 5.75 14.40 -2.03
CA ILE A 153 5.09 14.32 -0.72
C ILE A 153 3.99 15.37 -0.61
N ALA A 154 4.27 16.63 -0.94
CA ALA A 154 3.27 17.69 -0.87
C ALA A 154 2.07 17.41 -1.80
N THR A 155 2.31 16.89 -3.00
CA THR A 155 1.23 16.52 -3.92
C THR A 155 0.38 15.41 -3.34
N ILE A 156 0.98 14.35 -2.80
CA ILE A 156 0.26 13.24 -2.15
C ILE A 156 -0.54 13.76 -0.96
N THR A 157 0.10 14.49 -0.04
CA THR A 157 -0.52 15.01 1.18
C THR A 157 -1.67 15.94 0.88
N LEU A 158 -1.48 16.94 0.01
CA LEU A 158 -2.54 17.90 -0.32
C LEU A 158 -3.67 17.23 -1.08
N SER A 159 -3.38 16.38 -2.07
CA SER A 159 -4.42 15.70 -2.83
C SER A 159 -5.23 14.76 -1.95
N TYR A 160 -4.57 14.02 -1.06
CA TYR A 160 -5.23 13.14 -0.09
C TYR A 160 -6.14 13.93 0.86
N ILE A 161 -5.61 14.97 1.53
CA ILE A 161 -6.38 15.75 2.51
C ILE A 161 -7.57 16.42 1.84
N ILE A 162 -7.38 17.05 0.67
CA ILE A 162 -8.47 17.73 -0.05
C ILE A 162 -9.52 16.71 -0.51
N SER A 163 -9.10 15.58 -1.07
CA SER A 163 -10.05 14.58 -1.59
C SER A 163 -10.83 13.89 -0.48
N MET A 164 -10.16 13.57 0.64
CA MET A 164 -10.80 13.05 1.85
C MET A 164 -11.75 14.08 2.45
N ALA A 165 -11.35 15.34 2.59
CA ALA A 165 -12.18 16.39 3.17
C ALA A 165 -13.45 16.60 2.35
N ILE A 166 -13.34 16.72 1.01
CA ILE A 166 -14.50 16.90 0.13
C ILE A 166 -15.40 15.66 0.16
N GLY A 167 -14.82 14.46 -0.03
CA GLY A 167 -15.58 13.22 -0.10
C GLY A 167 -16.30 12.89 1.21
N LEU A 168 -15.61 13.04 2.33
CA LEU A 168 -16.21 12.78 3.64
C LEU A 168 -17.28 13.83 3.98
N THR A 169 -17.04 15.11 3.68
CA THR A 169 -18.07 16.14 3.87
C THR A 169 -19.31 15.84 3.05
N TYR A 170 -19.15 15.38 1.81
CA TYR A 170 -20.28 14.94 0.99
C TYR A 170 -21.02 13.78 1.66
N PHE A 171 -20.31 12.70 2.04
CA PHE A 171 -20.90 11.53 2.67
C PHE A 171 -21.68 11.88 3.95
N LEU A 172 -21.06 12.65 4.87
CA LEU A 172 -21.68 13.02 6.14
C LEU A 172 -22.88 13.96 6.00
N ASN A 173 -23.01 14.68 4.89
CA ASN A 173 -24.19 15.51 4.62
C ASN A 173 -25.36 14.70 4.05
N HIS A 174 -25.12 13.50 3.53
CA HIS A 174 -26.15 12.63 2.94
C HIS A 174 -26.61 11.52 3.89
N VAL A 175 -25.78 11.14 4.87
CA VAL A 175 -26.13 10.17 5.90
C VAL A 175 -26.68 10.89 7.15
N PRO A 176 -27.88 10.54 7.66
CA PRO A 176 -28.42 11.11 8.89
C PRO A 176 -27.50 10.83 10.10
N SER A 177 -27.36 11.82 10.97
CA SER A 177 -26.43 11.77 12.10
C SER A 177 -26.68 10.65 13.11
N GLU A 178 -27.90 10.11 13.16
CA GLU A 178 -28.27 9.00 14.04
C GLU A 178 -27.56 7.68 13.69
N TYR A 179 -27.13 7.54 12.43
CA TYR A 179 -26.39 6.38 11.94
C TYR A 179 -24.86 6.61 11.97
N ILE A 180 -24.38 7.80 12.32
CA ILE A 180 -22.95 8.10 12.32
C ILE A 180 -22.40 7.88 13.73
N GLN A 181 -21.66 6.79 13.92
CA GLN A 181 -21.11 6.38 15.22
C GLN A 181 -19.64 5.99 15.09
N PHE A 182 -18.83 6.88 14.52
CA PHE A 182 -17.42 6.58 14.30
C PHE A 182 -16.69 6.25 15.60
N ASP A 183 -15.97 5.13 15.61
CA ASP A 183 -14.83 4.98 16.52
C ASP A 183 -13.77 6.01 16.10
N MET A 184 -13.69 7.09 16.86
CA MET A 184 -12.78 8.20 16.59
C MET A 184 -11.31 7.79 16.61
N THR A 185 -10.93 6.77 17.40
CA THR A 185 -9.55 6.28 17.46
C THR A 185 -9.22 5.56 16.17
N LYS A 186 -10.06 4.59 15.77
CA LYS A 186 -9.91 3.85 14.52
C LYS A 186 -9.98 4.76 13.30
N PHE A 187 -10.93 5.70 13.29
CA PHE A 187 -11.10 6.68 12.21
C PHE A 187 -9.84 7.52 11.96
N TRP A 188 -9.26 8.12 13.01
CA TRP A 188 -8.03 8.90 12.84
C TRP A 188 -6.83 8.04 12.49
N MET A 189 -6.76 6.82 13.01
CA MET A 189 -5.72 5.88 12.63
C MET A 189 -5.79 5.55 11.14
N ASP A 190 -6.98 5.26 10.60
CA ASP A 190 -7.19 4.97 9.19
C ASP A 190 -6.81 6.16 8.30
N ILE A 191 -7.24 7.37 8.69
CA ILE A 191 -6.94 8.59 7.93
C ILE A 191 -5.44 8.89 7.92
N VAL A 192 -4.81 8.93 9.09
CA VAL A 192 -3.39 9.31 9.21
C VAL A 192 -2.49 8.18 8.72
N GLY A 193 -2.83 6.94 9.05
CA GLY A 193 -2.15 5.74 8.60
C GLY A 193 -2.22 5.57 7.08
N GLY A 194 -3.39 5.81 6.47
CA GLY A 194 -3.55 5.81 5.01
C GLY A 194 -2.63 6.80 4.31
N LEU A 195 -2.53 8.03 4.85
CA LEU A 195 -1.62 9.05 4.32
C LEU A 195 -0.15 8.61 4.39
N PHE A 196 0.30 8.10 5.53
CA PHE A 196 1.68 7.63 5.66
C PHE A 196 1.97 6.41 4.79
N SER A 197 1.01 5.53 4.60
CA SER A 197 1.13 4.39 3.71
C SER A 197 1.32 4.84 2.25
N PHE A 198 0.58 5.86 1.78
CA PHE A 198 0.84 6.48 0.47
C PHE A 198 2.23 7.10 0.36
N ILE A 199 2.67 7.83 1.39
CA ILE A 199 4.01 8.43 1.43
C ILE A 199 5.10 7.33 1.40
N LEU A 200 4.92 6.25 2.15
CA LEU A 200 5.84 5.11 2.17
C LEU A 200 5.92 4.44 0.80
N ILE A 201 4.79 4.19 0.13
CA ILE A 201 4.77 3.65 -1.24
C ILE A 201 5.61 4.53 -2.18
N PHE A 202 5.42 5.86 -2.11
CA PHE A 202 6.20 6.82 -2.90
C PHE A 202 7.71 6.79 -2.57
N LEU A 203 8.07 6.74 -1.28
CA LEU A 203 9.47 6.71 -0.84
C LEU A 203 10.17 5.41 -1.23
N VAL A 204 9.49 4.28 -1.06
CA VAL A 204 9.95 2.96 -1.55
C VAL A 204 10.17 3.01 -3.05
N ALA A 205 9.22 3.56 -3.81
CA ALA A 205 9.34 3.70 -5.26
C ALA A 205 10.58 4.52 -5.67
N ILE A 206 10.85 5.64 -4.98
CA ILE A 206 12.08 6.42 -5.18
C ILE A 206 13.32 5.60 -4.85
N LEU A 207 13.31 4.89 -3.72
CA LEU A 207 14.44 4.07 -3.30
C LEU A 207 14.74 2.97 -4.34
N ILE A 208 13.71 2.27 -4.80
CA ILE A 208 13.75 1.30 -5.90
C ILE A 208 14.35 1.96 -7.15
N GLY A 209 13.86 3.13 -7.55
CA GLY A 209 14.37 3.88 -8.70
C GLY A 209 15.84 4.31 -8.56
N LEU A 210 16.32 4.55 -7.35
CA LEU A 210 17.73 4.86 -7.10
C LEU A 210 18.64 3.64 -7.19
N LEU A 211 18.17 2.52 -6.66
CA LEU A 211 18.93 1.27 -6.57
C LEU A 211 18.95 0.49 -7.89
N ILE A 212 17.92 0.63 -8.72
CA ILE A 212 17.73 -0.16 -9.95
C ILE A 212 17.94 0.72 -11.19
N GLY A 213 18.72 0.22 -12.14
CA GLY A 213 19.05 0.90 -13.40
C GLY A 213 18.02 0.72 -14.51
N SER A 214 17.15 -0.30 -14.39
CA SER A 214 16.18 -0.70 -15.41
C SER A 214 14.73 -0.42 -14.97
N PRO A 215 13.90 0.25 -15.80
CA PRO A 215 12.49 0.47 -15.51
C PRO A 215 11.70 -0.83 -15.30
N ILE A 216 11.96 -1.87 -16.10
CA ILE A 216 11.25 -3.16 -16.02
C ILE A 216 11.57 -3.85 -14.69
N ALA A 217 12.85 -3.87 -14.31
CA ALA A 217 13.25 -4.44 -13.03
C ALA A 217 12.68 -3.64 -11.85
N ALA A 218 12.57 -2.32 -11.98
CA ALA A 218 11.93 -1.48 -10.98
C ALA A 218 10.46 -1.85 -10.76
N LEU A 219 9.71 -2.14 -11.83
CA LEU A 219 8.31 -2.59 -11.74
C LEU A 219 8.17 -3.98 -11.08
N VAL A 220 9.06 -4.93 -11.37
CA VAL A 220 9.01 -6.26 -10.72
C VAL A 220 9.30 -6.14 -9.22
N ILE A 221 10.31 -5.34 -8.86
CA ILE A 221 10.66 -5.11 -7.45
C ILE A 221 9.55 -4.35 -6.74
N ALA A 222 8.93 -3.38 -7.42
CA ALA A 222 7.75 -2.66 -6.93
C ALA A 222 6.66 -3.61 -6.45
N PHE A 223 6.25 -4.50 -7.36
CA PHE A 223 5.18 -5.46 -7.13
C PHE A 223 5.52 -6.35 -5.93
N GLY A 224 6.76 -6.83 -5.85
CA GLY A 224 7.21 -7.63 -4.72
C GLY A 224 7.16 -6.90 -3.37
N VAL A 225 7.51 -5.61 -3.32
CA VAL A 225 7.44 -4.83 -2.07
C VAL A 225 6.01 -4.51 -1.68
N THR A 226 5.14 -4.16 -2.62
CA THR A 226 3.71 -3.89 -2.33
C THR A 226 2.94 -5.15 -1.96
N ALA A 227 3.35 -6.32 -2.47
CA ALA A 227 2.74 -7.60 -2.13
C ALA A 227 3.29 -8.21 -0.83
N LEU A 228 4.29 -7.59 -0.20
CA LEU A 228 4.98 -8.14 0.96
C LEU A 228 4.05 -8.42 2.16
N PRO A 229 3.10 -7.54 2.54
CA PRO A 229 2.15 -7.84 3.61
C PRO A 229 1.29 -9.07 3.30
N ASN A 230 0.84 -9.21 2.05
CA ASN A 230 0.04 -10.36 1.58
C ASN A 230 0.80 -11.70 1.59
N VAL A 231 2.13 -11.66 1.74
CA VAL A 231 2.97 -12.85 1.87
C VAL A 231 3.34 -13.10 3.33
N LEU A 232 3.69 -12.06 4.08
CA LEU A 232 4.15 -12.19 5.45
C LEU A 232 3.02 -12.42 6.46
N ASN A 233 1.86 -11.78 6.34
CA ASN A 233 0.77 -11.99 7.30
C ASN A 233 0.27 -13.44 7.26
N PRO A 234 -0.04 -14.03 6.08
CA PRO A 234 -0.44 -15.44 6.06
C PRO A 234 0.67 -16.37 6.57
N MET A 235 1.94 -16.02 6.36
CA MET A 235 3.05 -16.80 6.93
C MET A 235 3.00 -16.79 8.46
N LEU A 236 2.82 -15.62 9.07
CA LEU A 236 2.75 -15.47 10.52
C LEU A 236 1.55 -16.21 11.10
N VAL A 237 0.37 -16.05 10.49
CA VAL A 237 -0.85 -16.77 10.84
C VAL A 237 -0.65 -18.28 10.74
N ASN A 238 -0.10 -18.77 9.64
CA ASN A 238 0.18 -20.20 9.45
C ASN A 238 1.13 -20.74 10.52
N VAL A 239 2.25 -20.03 10.78
CA VAL A 239 3.22 -20.42 11.81
C VAL A 239 2.56 -20.44 13.20
N TYR A 240 1.74 -19.44 13.52
CA TYR A 240 1.01 -19.39 14.77
C TYR A 240 0.06 -20.58 14.91
N ASN A 241 -0.75 -20.85 13.89
CA ASN A 241 -1.71 -21.96 13.89
C ASN A 241 -1.03 -23.32 14.04
N TYR A 242 0.18 -23.49 13.51
CA TYR A 242 0.97 -24.70 13.72
C TYR A 242 1.51 -24.85 15.16
N LEU A 243 1.89 -23.74 15.80
CA LEU A 243 2.45 -23.74 17.16
C LEU A 243 1.37 -23.79 18.24
N TRP A 244 0.22 -23.16 18.00
CA TRP A 244 -0.90 -23.04 18.94
C TRP A 244 -2.25 -23.34 18.28
N PRO A 245 -2.49 -24.59 17.84
CA PRO A 245 -3.67 -24.95 17.05
C PRO A 245 -5.01 -24.76 17.79
N SER A 246 -5.00 -24.72 19.13
CA SER A 246 -6.21 -24.58 19.94
C SER A 246 -6.47 -23.16 20.45
N ALA A 247 -5.63 -22.18 20.10
CA ALA A 247 -5.72 -20.83 20.67
C ALA A 247 -6.84 -19.98 20.01
N GLY A 248 -7.26 -20.34 18.79
CA GLY A 248 -8.27 -19.61 18.04
C GLY A 248 -7.89 -18.15 17.76
N GLU A 249 -8.84 -17.40 17.20
CA GLU A 249 -8.61 -15.99 16.83
C GLU A 249 -8.38 -15.09 18.05
N ALA A 250 -9.13 -15.30 19.14
CA ALA A 250 -8.96 -14.55 20.38
C ALA A 250 -7.54 -14.69 20.98
N GLY A 251 -6.89 -15.85 20.80
CA GLY A 251 -5.50 -16.07 21.21
C GLY A 251 -4.48 -15.34 20.32
N MET A 252 -4.86 -14.96 19.10
CA MET A 252 -4.00 -14.29 18.13
C MET A 252 -3.93 -12.78 18.27
N GLY A 253 -4.71 -12.15 19.17
CA GLY A 253 -4.83 -10.69 19.22
C GLY A 253 -3.49 -9.91 19.28
N ASN A 254 -2.47 -10.45 19.95
CA ASN A 254 -1.13 -9.84 19.96
C ASN A 254 -0.38 -9.99 18.64
N LEU A 255 -0.56 -11.11 17.93
CA LEU A 255 0.01 -11.33 16.61
C LEU A 255 -0.66 -10.41 15.60
N LEU A 256 -2.00 -10.32 15.62
CA LEU A 256 -2.76 -9.46 14.72
C LEU A 256 -2.40 -7.98 14.90
N ARG A 257 -2.22 -7.53 16.15
CA ARG A 257 -1.67 -6.18 16.45
C ARG A 257 -0.25 -5.98 15.91
N PHE A 258 0.54 -7.03 15.82
CA PHE A 258 1.87 -6.97 15.22
C PHE A 258 1.80 -6.91 13.68
N GLU A 259 0.82 -7.57 13.05
CA GLU A 259 0.58 -7.51 11.61
C GLU A 259 0.29 -6.10 11.12
N ASP A 260 -0.33 -5.25 11.95
CA ASP A 260 -0.49 -3.82 11.63
C ASP A 260 0.85 -3.13 11.32
N TYR A 261 1.95 -3.53 11.96
CA TYR A 261 3.29 -2.98 11.66
C TYR A 261 3.86 -3.48 10.32
N LEU A 262 3.35 -4.58 9.79
CA LEU A 262 3.68 -5.09 8.45
C LEU A 262 2.77 -4.46 7.39
N ASN A 263 1.52 -4.14 7.76
CA ASN A 263 0.51 -3.53 6.91
C ASN A 263 0.74 -2.04 6.60
N VAL A 264 1.89 -1.46 6.97
CA VAL A 264 2.25 -0.05 6.67
C VAL A 264 2.36 0.26 5.18
N PHE A 265 2.37 -0.75 4.31
CA PHE A 265 2.31 -0.60 2.85
C PHE A 265 0.91 -0.90 2.27
N SER A 266 -0.02 -1.36 3.12
CA SER A 266 -1.40 -1.69 2.79
C SER A 266 -2.30 -0.54 3.23
N LEU A 267 -2.87 0.17 2.25
CA LEU A 267 -3.72 1.33 2.54
C LEU A 267 -5.00 0.89 3.27
N PHE A 268 -5.32 1.57 4.38
CA PHE A 268 -6.52 1.32 5.19
C PHE A 268 -6.63 -0.11 5.74
N SER A 269 -5.49 -0.78 5.97
CA SER A 269 -5.44 -2.16 6.47
C SER A 269 -4.90 -2.26 7.90
N PHE A 270 -4.97 -1.17 8.66
CA PHE A 270 -4.72 -1.23 10.10
C PHE A 270 -5.99 -1.69 10.78
N GLU A 271 -5.89 -2.80 11.52
CA GLU A 271 -7.04 -3.49 12.08
C GLU A 271 -7.30 -3.06 13.51
N SER A 272 -6.24 -2.98 14.33
CA SER A 272 -6.38 -2.59 15.73
C SER A 272 -6.50 -1.07 15.88
N ALA A 273 -7.30 -0.57 16.83
CA ALA A 273 -7.38 0.85 17.16
C ALA A 273 -6.13 1.35 17.94
N SER A 274 -4.94 1.23 17.34
CA SER A 274 -3.65 1.56 17.97
C SER A 274 -2.84 2.54 17.13
N PHE A 275 -2.36 3.62 17.75
CA PHE A 275 -1.48 4.58 17.06
C PHE A 275 -0.04 4.08 16.86
N GLY A 276 0.35 2.95 17.46
CA GLY A 276 1.71 2.40 17.36
C GLY A 276 2.19 2.18 15.91
N PRO A 277 1.44 1.45 15.07
CA PRO A 277 1.74 1.26 13.65
C PRO A 277 1.83 2.56 12.84
N VAL A 278 0.98 3.55 13.16
CA VAL A 278 1.00 4.88 12.50
C VAL A 278 2.28 5.65 12.84
N ILE A 279 2.66 5.67 14.12
CA ILE A 279 3.92 6.28 14.57
C ILE A 279 5.12 5.58 13.93
N PHE A 280 5.10 4.25 13.85
CA PHE A 280 6.12 3.47 13.16
C PHE A 280 6.21 3.85 11.67
N SER A 281 5.07 3.99 10.98
CA SER A 281 5.02 4.42 9.57
C SER A 281 5.64 5.81 9.35
N PHE A 282 5.40 6.75 10.27
CA PHE A 282 6.02 8.06 10.26
C PHE A 282 7.54 7.98 10.42
N ILE A 283 8.03 7.27 11.44
CA ILE A 283 9.46 7.08 11.70
C ILE A 283 10.14 6.43 10.50
N LEU A 284 9.51 5.39 9.93
CA LEU A 284 10.00 4.70 8.74
C LEU A 284 10.07 5.64 7.52
N SER A 285 9.08 6.50 7.33
CA SER A 285 9.08 7.52 6.27
C SER A 285 10.26 8.49 6.41
N VAL A 286 10.50 9.00 7.62
CA VAL A 286 11.65 9.88 7.90
C VAL A 286 12.97 9.16 7.62
N PHE A 287 13.10 7.90 8.07
CA PHE A 287 14.28 7.09 7.83
C PHE A 287 14.53 6.85 6.33
N MET A 288 13.48 6.55 5.55
CA MET A 288 13.58 6.41 4.10
C MET A 288 14.04 7.70 3.41
N VAL A 289 13.53 8.86 3.81
CA VAL A 289 14.00 10.16 3.29
C VAL A 289 15.50 10.34 3.52
N ILE A 290 15.99 10.03 4.73
CA ILE A 290 17.42 10.11 5.07
C ILE A 290 18.25 9.18 4.19
N ILE A 291 17.82 7.91 4.04
CA ILE A 291 18.49 6.93 3.16
C ILE A 291 18.54 7.43 1.72
N ILE A 292 17.42 7.92 1.19
CA ILE A 292 17.32 8.43 -0.18
C ILE A 292 18.31 9.57 -0.39
N LEU A 293 18.40 10.53 0.54
CA LEU A 293 19.35 11.64 0.47
C LEU A 293 20.81 11.15 0.45
N ILE A 294 21.15 10.16 1.28
CA ILE A 294 22.49 9.58 1.33
C ILE A 294 22.83 8.84 0.03
N LEU A 295 21.90 8.00 -0.46
CA LEU A 295 22.11 7.21 -1.68
C LEU A 295 22.21 8.09 -2.92
N TYR A 296 21.36 9.11 -3.03
CA TYR A 296 21.41 10.06 -4.15
C TYR A 296 22.75 10.81 -4.21
N LYS A 297 23.30 11.18 -3.03
CA LYS A 297 24.63 11.80 -2.95
C LYS A 297 25.73 10.86 -3.46
N LYS A 298 25.65 9.57 -3.16
CA LYS A 298 26.65 8.55 -3.52
C LYS A 298 26.45 7.94 -4.92
N GLN A 299 25.41 8.35 -5.64
CA GLN A 299 25.07 7.77 -6.94
C GLN A 299 26.10 8.15 -8.01
N HIS A 300 26.64 7.16 -8.72
CA HIS A 300 27.54 7.38 -9.86
C HIS A 300 26.74 7.61 -11.16
N ILE A 301 27.20 8.54 -11.99
CA ILE A 301 26.49 9.02 -13.19
C ILE A 301 26.75 8.13 -14.42
N GLU A 302 27.89 7.43 -14.45
CA GLU A 302 28.41 6.78 -15.66
C GLU A 302 27.96 5.32 -15.87
N ARG A 303 27.23 4.73 -14.93
CA ARG A 303 26.80 3.32 -15.02
C ARG A 303 25.48 3.13 -15.78
N SER A 304 25.36 3.74 -16.97
CA SER A 304 24.26 3.42 -17.89
C SER A 304 24.45 2.00 -18.42
N GLY A 305 23.51 1.09 -18.12
CA GLY A 305 23.49 -0.27 -18.64
C GLY A 305 23.55 -1.38 -17.58
N TYR A 306 23.87 -1.09 -16.32
CA TYR A 306 23.82 -2.10 -15.25
C TYR A 306 22.41 -2.23 -14.68
N LEU A 307 21.97 -3.47 -14.42
CA LEU A 307 20.69 -3.76 -13.76
C LEU A 307 20.55 -3.06 -12.40
N PHE A 308 21.63 -3.00 -11.62
CA PHE A 308 21.70 -2.29 -10.34
C PHE A 308 22.61 -1.08 -10.44
N ALA A 309 22.17 0.04 -9.87
CA ALA A 309 22.99 1.26 -9.77
C ALA A 309 24.19 1.04 -8.82
N PHE A 310 24.00 0.23 -7.79
CA PHE A 310 25.04 -0.12 -6.82
C PHE A 310 25.35 -1.63 -6.88
N PRO A 311 26.62 -2.07 -6.96
CA PRO A 311 26.95 -3.48 -7.13
C PRO A 311 26.58 -4.36 -5.95
N TRP A 312 26.51 -3.79 -4.74
CA TRP A 312 26.18 -4.52 -3.52
C TRP A 312 24.70 -4.87 -3.43
N VAL A 313 23.82 -4.12 -4.10
CA VAL A 313 22.34 -4.30 -4.05
C VAL A 313 21.89 -5.66 -4.59
N LYS A 314 22.67 -6.25 -5.49
CA LYS A 314 22.35 -7.56 -6.07
C LYS A 314 22.12 -8.63 -5.01
N TRP A 315 22.87 -8.59 -3.89
CA TRP A 315 22.81 -9.63 -2.86
C TRP A 315 21.57 -9.49 -1.99
N PRO A 316 21.27 -8.32 -1.37
CA PRO A 316 20.01 -8.11 -0.69
C PRO A 316 18.80 -8.38 -1.58
N PHE A 317 18.85 -7.96 -2.85
CA PHE A 317 17.77 -8.23 -3.79
C PHE A 317 17.53 -9.73 -3.99
N LEU A 318 18.57 -10.51 -4.30
CA LEU A 318 18.45 -11.95 -4.49
C LEU A 318 17.90 -12.66 -3.25
N ILE A 319 18.40 -12.30 -2.07
CA ILE A 319 18.00 -12.92 -0.81
C ILE A 319 16.53 -12.59 -0.51
N LEU A 320 16.17 -11.30 -0.48
CA LEU A 320 14.81 -10.88 -0.14
C LEU A 320 13.78 -11.41 -1.13
N PHE A 321 14.08 -11.34 -2.43
CA PHE A 321 13.18 -11.83 -3.47
C PHE A 321 12.96 -13.36 -3.35
N SER A 322 14.02 -14.11 -3.06
CA SER A 322 13.92 -15.57 -2.88
C SER A 322 13.14 -15.93 -1.61
N ILE A 323 13.32 -15.18 -0.53
CA ILE A 323 12.53 -15.36 0.71
C ILE A 323 11.06 -15.11 0.42
N VAL A 324 10.72 -13.98 -0.21
CA VAL A 324 9.32 -13.61 -0.51
C VAL A 324 8.66 -14.67 -1.39
N ILE A 325 9.29 -15.11 -2.47
CA ILE A 325 8.71 -16.17 -3.31
C ILE A 325 8.64 -17.50 -2.54
N GLY A 326 9.65 -17.82 -1.74
CA GLY A 326 9.67 -19.06 -0.99
C GLY A 326 8.50 -19.15 -0.01
N VAL A 327 8.28 -18.07 0.75
CA VAL A 327 7.15 -17.94 1.66
C VAL A 327 5.82 -17.96 0.91
N ALA A 328 5.71 -17.24 -0.21
CA ALA A 328 4.49 -17.23 -1.02
C ALA A 328 4.12 -18.64 -1.52
N MET A 329 5.10 -19.42 -1.99
CA MET A 329 4.89 -20.80 -2.41
C MET A 329 4.47 -21.70 -1.25
N ALA A 330 5.04 -21.51 -0.05
CA ALA A 330 4.64 -22.26 1.14
C ALA A 330 3.18 -21.95 1.54
N ASN A 331 2.80 -20.67 1.56
CA ASN A 331 1.41 -20.25 1.84
C ASN A 331 0.41 -20.82 0.83
N LEU A 332 0.76 -20.79 -0.47
CA LEU A 332 -0.08 -21.38 -1.52
C LEU A 332 -0.22 -22.90 -1.36
N ALA A 333 0.83 -23.58 -0.93
CA ALA A 333 0.78 -25.03 -0.70
C ALA A 333 -0.14 -25.38 0.48
N THR A 334 -0.13 -24.61 1.57
CA THR A 334 -1.05 -24.78 2.71
C THR A 334 -2.51 -24.53 2.34
N THR A 335 -2.76 -23.59 1.41
CA THR A 335 -4.12 -23.30 0.94
C THR A 335 -4.73 -24.48 0.17
N ASN A 336 -3.89 -25.24 -0.54
CA ASN A 336 -4.34 -26.33 -1.41
C ASN A 336 -4.31 -27.72 -0.75
N THR A 337 -3.57 -27.86 0.37
CA THR A 337 -3.34 -29.15 1.04
C THR A 337 -3.12 -28.96 2.53
N GLU A 338 -3.60 -29.90 3.34
CA GLU A 338 -3.25 -29.96 4.77
C GLU A 338 -1.78 -30.34 4.93
N LEU A 339 -0.91 -29.34 5.06
CA LEU A 339 0.51 -29.55 5.29
C LEU A 339 0.81 -29.61 6.78
N SER A 340 1.69 -30.53 7.17
CA SER A 340 2.34 -30.46 8.48
C SER A 340 3.33 -29.30 8.55
N PHE A 341 3.64 -28.82 9.76
CA PHE A 341 4.59 -27.72 9.98
C PHE A 341 5.96 -27.95 9.31
N VAL A 342 6.48 -29.20 9.40
CA VAL A 342 7.75 -29.57 8.75
C VAL A 342 7.64 -29.48 7.23
N SER A 343 6.51 -29.91 6.66
CA SER A 343 6.27 -29.85 5.22
C SER A 343 6.15 -28.40 4.73
N TYR A 344 5.50 -27.53 5.51
CA TYR A 344 5.42 -26.10 5.24
C TYR A 344 6.82 -25.45 5.18
N ILE A 345 7.67 -25.72 6.17
CA ILE A 345 9.06 -25.24 6.18
C ILE A 345 9.85 -25.78 4.99
N CYS A 346 9.69 -27.07 4.66
CA CYS A 346 10.38 -27.68 3.52
C CYS A 346 9.97 -27.05 2.20
N TRP A 347 8.68 -26.76 2.00
CA TRP A 347 8.18 -26.02 0.83
C TRP A 347 8.81 -24.63 0.75
N GLY A 348 8.83 -23.88 1.86
CA GLY A 348 9.40 -22.54 1.91
C GLY A 348 10.90 -22.51 1.60
N ILE A 349 11.69 -23.37 2.25
CA ILE A 349 13.14 -23.44 2.05
C ILE A 349 13.48 -23.98 0.66
N GLY A 350 12.80 -25.05 0.22
CA GLY A 350 13.04 -25.68 -1.08
C GLY A 350 12.79 -24.73 -2.24
N SER A 351 11.65 -24.02 -2.22
CA SER A 351 11.32 -23.02 -3.23
C SER A 351 12.24 -21.80 -3.16
N MET A 352 12.62 -21.32 -1.97
CA MET A 352 13.60 -20.25 -1.79
C MET A 352 14.95 -20.61 -2.45
N ILE A 353 15.48 -21.81 -2.20
CA ILE A 353 16.75 -22.27 -2.79
C ILE A 353 16.63 -22.37 -4.31
N ALA A 354 15.55 -22.96 -4.83
CA ALA A 354 15.32 -23.10 -6.26
C ALA A 354 15.26 -21.73 -6.97
N VAL A 355 14.51 -20.78 -6.41
CA VAL A 355 14.39 -19.41 -6.93
C VAL A 355 15.72 -18.67 -6.86
N PHE A 356 16.47 -18.82 -5.76
CA PHE A 356 17.78 -18.20 -5.61
C PHE A 356 18.76 -18.67 -6.69
N ILE A 357 18.82 -19.99 -6.94
CA ILE A 357 19.65 -20.59 -7.99
C ILE A 357 19.21 -20.11 -9.38
N LEU A 358 17.90 -20.11 -9.65
CA LEU A 358 17.33 -19.64 -10.92
C LEU A 358 17.68 -18.17 -11.17
N MET A 359 17.56 -17.32 -10.16
CA MET A 359 17.88 -15.90 -10.27
C MET A 359 19.38 -15.65 -10.46
N LEU A 360 20.25 -16.43 -9.80
CA LEU A 360 21.69 -16.40 -10.07
C LEU A 360 22.00 -16.76 -11.52
N TYR A 361 21.35 -17.80 -12.05
CA TYR A 361 21.48 -18.20 -13.45
C TYR A 361 21.00 -17.08 -14.40
N LEU A 362 19.82 -16.50 -14.16
CA LEU A 362 19.27 -15.40 -14.96
C LEU A 362 20.16 -14.16 -14.92
N LEU A 363 20.65 -13.75 -13.75
CA LEU A 363 21.58 -12.61 -13.63
C LEU A 363 22.89 -12.86 -14.38
N ARG A 364 23.41 -14.09 -14.38
CA ARG A 364 24.61 -14.45 -15.14
C ARG A 364 24.36 -14.37 -16.65
N LYS A 365 23.22 -14.87 -17.13
CA LYS A 365 22.80 -14.80 -18.54
C LYS A 365 22.56 -13.36 -19.00
N MET A 366 21.86 -12.57 -18.20
CA MET A 366 21.59 -11.15 -18.46
C MET A 366 22.85 -10.28 -18.39
N ARG A 367 23.87 -10.68 -17.63
CA ARG A 367 25.17 -9.99 -17.62
C ARG A 367 25.77 -9.90 -19.04
N GLY A 368 25.58 -10.92 -19.87
CA GLY A 368 25.99 -10.92 -21.27
C GLY A 368 25.22 -9.90 -22.13
N LEU A 369 23.93 -9.71 -21.86
CA LEU A 369 23.08 -8.76 -22.58
C LEU A 369 23.36 -7.29 -22.18
N PHE A 370 23.62 -7.04 -20.89
CA PHE A 370 23.88 -5.69 -20.37
C PHE A 370 25.35 -5.23 -20.53
N GLN A 371 26.28 -6.16 -20.75
CA GLN A 371 27.67 -5.86 -21.15
C GLN A 371 27.86 -5.81 -22.68
N GLY A 372 26.86 -6.25 -23.45
CA GLY A 372 26.86 -6.23 -24.93
C GLY A 372 26.82 -4.84 -25.57
N ALA A 373 26.59 -3.77 -24.80
CA ALA A 373 26.70 -2.38 -25.27
C ALA A 373 28.15 -1.83 -25.24
N LYS A 374 29.15 -2.71 -25.23
CA LYS A 374 30.55 -2.41 -25.57
C LYS A 374 30.94 -3.00 -26.93
N MET A 375 30.03 -3.01 -27.89
CA MET A 375 30.35 -3.27 -29.30
C MET A 375 29.51 -2.32 -30.17
N ASN A 376 30.05 -1.11 -30.35
CA ASN A 376 30.24 -0.41 -31.63
C ASN A 376 30.74 1.01 -31.34
#